data_AF-A0A8S1MUM7-F1
#
_entry.id   AF-A0A8S1MUM7-F1
#
_cell.length_a   1.000
_cell.length_b   1.000
_cell.length_c   1.000
_cell.angle_alpha   90.00
_cell.angle_beta   90.00
_cell.angle_gamma   90.00
#
_symmetry.space_group_name_H-M   'P 1'
#
loop_
_entity.id
_entity.type
_entity.pdbx_description
1 polymer ?
#
loop_
_entity_poly.entity_id
_entity_poly.type
_entity_poly.pdbx_seq_one_letter_code
_entity_poly.pdbx_strand_id
1 'polypeptide(L)'
;MELEKTLYRVQERILTHQNVPKFTNIFSMILLSLASINLLIIWGLSHRTINQIQFDKEQQDNLYHYSIVDGEKTILMMKYSKTQELLHLKTELLQQHNFTIINITVDYNNYFDSSLQYVLGQMTNLETLFLHDVAYSIYSDIYVKNNATNQTFIWKENKNLYNYLGKAAYNFWDFLIITLGLFISSAISSLYIKVTIICAPIIIIIMLEVSQIFGNRHVFPIFLARAFPWIGLYLNILDRTQRSKKQLIIAFTLMLILIYFIYLSSVIIGSYLLFKSQVPFGLKDNFFGLITVNEFASLLFLRTRSSIYFVPKFIIIYYYLFLWYVRSTNYGFYSLAMLTLTYICFGTFCLFIFIYESPSLGWNQLSYYTPNIDRPRCYYLPVFSMNWVNDLPQLWSMFYPLYGRRYFQIQNLALVDRNFPLLNNFLDIELQELQ
;
A
#
# COMPACT_ATOMS: atom_id res chain seq x y z
N MET A 1 -22.76 -10.64 6.83
CA MET A 1 -23.35 -9.27 6.77
C MET A 1 -23.06 -8.44 8.01
N GLU A 2 -23.12 -9.02 9.22
CA GLU A 2 -22.94 -8.29 10.49
C GLU A 2 -21.60 -7.56 10.65
N LEU A 3 -20.50 -8.11 10.14
CA LEU A 3 -19.20 -7.41 10.16
C LEU A 3 -19.28 -6.03 9.48
N GLU A 4 -19.91 -5.95 8.31
CA GLU A 4 -20.08 -4.70 7.56
C GLU A 4 -20.97 -3.70 8.31
N LYS A 5 -21.98 -4.19 9.05
CA LYS A 5 -22.81 -3.32 9.91
C LYS A 5 -22.03 -2.77 11.10
N THR A 6 -21.17 -3.59 11.71
CA THR A 6 -20.30 -3.13 12.81
C THR A 6 -19.33 -2.08 12.32
N LEU A 7 -18.67 -2.31 11.18
CA LEU A 7 -17.85 -1.30 10.53
C LEU A 7 -18.69 -0.05 10.22
N TYR A 8 -19.94 -0.23 9.78
CA TYR A 8 -20.84 0.88 9.52
C TYR A 8 -21.06 1.80 10.70
N ARG A 9 -21.44 1.23 11.84
CA ARG A 9 -21.61 1.96 13.10
C ARG A 9 -20.32 2.67 13.53
N VAL A 10 -19.15 2.04 13.34
CA VAL A 10 -17.86 2.66 13.67
C VAL A 10 -17.59 3.89 12.80
N GLN A 11 -17.74 3.77 11.47
CA GLN A 11 -17.59 4.92 10.58
C GLN A 11 -18.62 6.01 10.88
N GLU A 12 -19.89 5.66 11.10
CA GLU A 12 -20.93 6.63 11.43
C GLU A 12 -20.56 7.41 12.69
N ARG A 13 -20.10 6.74 13.76
CA ARG A 13 -19.60 7.40 14.97
C ARG A 13 -18.41 8.32 14.72
N ILE A 14 -17.50 7.94 13.83
CA ILE A 14 -16.36 8.79 13.46
C ILE A 14 -16.85 10.02 12.69
N LEU A 15 -17.66 9.83 11.65
CA LEU A 15 -18.09 10.89 10.75
C LEU A 15 -19.14 11.84 11.34
N THR A 16 -19.89 11.42 12.35
CA THR A 16 -20.87 12.26 13.07
C THR A 16 -20.21 13.30 13.98
N HIS A 17 -18.92 13.17 14.26
CA HIS A 17 -18.19 14.13 15.08
C HIS A 17 -18.05 15.48 14.33
N GLN A 18 -18.50 16.57 14.97
CA GLN A 18 -18.65 17.91 14.36
C GLN A 18 -17.39 18.43 13.65
N ASN A 19 -16.21 18.09 14.16
CA ASN A 19 -14.94 18.56 13.60
C ASN A 19 -14.43 17.75 12.41
N VAL A 20 -14.96 16.55 12.17
CA VAL A 20 -14.40 15.63 11.16
C VAL A 20 -14.49 16.18 9.74
N PRO A 21 -15.61 16.77 9.27
CA PRO A 21 -15.68 17.31 7.90
C PRO A 21 -14.70 18.47 7.67
N LYS A 22 -14.54 19.35 8.68
CA LYS A 22 -13.57 20.45 8.62
C LYS A 22 -12.13 19.90 8.60
N PHE A 23 -11.85 18.94 9.48
CA PHE A 23 -10.54 18.32 9.59
C PHE A 23 -10.15 17.59 8.29
N THR A 24 -11.03 16.77 7.72
CA THR A 24 -10.73 16.01 6.50
C THR A 24 -10.54 16.92 5.28
N ASN A 25 -11.27 18.03 5.19
CA ASN A 25 -11.07 19.03 4.15
C ASN A 25 -9.70 19.73 4.27
N ILE A 26 -9.38 20.26 5.46
CA ILE A 26 -8.10 20.94 5.71
C ILE A 26 -6.93 19.98 5.49
N PHE A 27 -7.03 18.77 6.04
CA PHE A 27 -5.99 17.76 5.93
C PHE A 27 -5.80 17.29 4.47
N SER A 28 -6.89 17.15 3.71
CA SER A 28 -6.80 16.87 2.27
C SER A 28 -6.04 17.97 1.52
N MET A 29 -6.37 19.24 1.74
CA MET A 29 -5.68 20.36 1.11
C MET A 29 -4.19 20.40 1.45
N ILE A 30 -3.84 20.18 2.73
CA ILE A 30 -2.44 20.14 3.18
C ILE A 30 -1.69 18.99 2.51
N LEU A 31 -2.25 17.78 2.48
CA LEU A 31 -1.58 16.64 1.88
C LEU A 31 -1.41 16.80 0.36
N LEU A 32 -2.43 17.28 -0.34
CA LEU A 32 -2.35 17.50 -1.79
C LEU A 32 -1.40 18.65 -2.15
N SER A 33 -1.30 19.69 -1.32
CA SER A 33 -0.31 20.76 -1.51
C SER A 33 1.12 20.27 -1.26
N LEU A 34 1.35 19.49 -0.18
CA LEU A 34 2.65 18.85 0.07
C LEU A 34 3.06 17.90 -1.05
N ALA A 35 2.13 17.12 -1.59
CA ALA A 35 2.39 16.30 -2.77
C ALA A 35 2.80 17.14 -3.99
N SER A 36 2.12 18.26 -4.23
CA SER A 36 2.42 19.17 -5.34
C SER A 36 3.80 19.81 -5.16
N ILE A 37 4.16 20.22 -3.93
CA ILE A 37 5.49 20.73 -3.58
C ILE A 37 6.55 19.66 -3.84
N ASN A 38 6.32 18.42 -3.41
CA ASN A 38 7.27 17.33 -3.65
C ASN A 38 7.46 17.06 -5.15
N LEU A 39 6.40 17.12 -5.97
CA LEU A 39 6.51 16.99 -7.42
C LEU A 39 7.33 18.13 -8.03
N LEU A 40 7.15 19.37 -7.55
CA LEU A 40 7.97 20.51 -7.98
C LEU A 40 9.44 20.34 -7.57
N ILE A 41 9.71 19.80 -6.38
CA ILE A 41 11.08 19.48 -5.93
C ILE A 41 11.71 18.40 -6.83
N ILE A 42 10.99 17.30 -7.10
CA ILE A 42 11.47 16.25 -8.02
C ILE A 42 11.76 16.83 -9.40
N TRP A 43 10.84 17.66 -9.91
CA TRP A 43 11.02 18.33 -11.20
C TRP A 43 12.23 19.26 -11.20
N GLY A 44 12.40 20.12 -10.19
CA GLY A 44 13.55 21.00 -10.06
C GLY A 44 14.87 20.24 -9.95
N LEU A 45 14.91 19.17 -9.15
CA LEU A 45 16.08 18.32 -9.00
C LEU A 45 16.43 17.54 -10.27
N SER A 46 15.43 17.18 -11.09
CA SER A 46 15.67 16.53 -12.38
C SER A 46 16.30 17.47 -13.44
N HIS A 47 16.20 18.79 -13.24
CA HIS A 47 16.78 19.81 -14.13
C HIS A 47 18.03 20.49 -13.55
N ARG A 48 18.55 20.00 -12.42
CA ARG A 48 19.75 20.58 -11.81
C ARG A 48 20.98 20.40 -12.70
N THR A 49 21.93 21.31 -12.57
CA THR A 49 23.27 21.15 -13.16
C THR A 49 23.95 19.97 -12.49
N ILE A 50 24.49 19.07 -13.32
CA ILE A 50 25.13 17.85 -12.86
C ILE A 50 26.60 18.17 -12.67
N ASN A 51 27.08 18.08 -11.44
CA ASN A 51 28.50 18.22 -11.16
C ASN A 51 29.22 17.04 -11.81
N GLN A 52 30.00 17.32 -12.84
CA GLN A 52 30.75 16.29 -13.53
C GLN A 52 31.80 15.71 -12.59
N ILE A 53 31.54 14.50 -12.11
CA ILE A 53 32.54 13.75 -11.34
C ILE A 53 33.59 13.29 -12.34
N GLN A 54 34.83 13.76 -12.16
CA GLN A 54 35.96 13.39 -13.00
C GLN A 54 36.17 11.88 -12.92
N PHE A 55 36.08 11.23 -14.08
CA PHE A 55 36.26 9.80 -14.22
C PHE A 55 37.22 9.53 -15.36
N ASP A 56 38.34 8.89 -15.04
CA ASP A 56 39.29 8.46 -16.06
C ASP A 56 38.76 7.19 -16.72
N LYS A 57 38.32 7.31 -17.96
CA LYS A 57 37.70 6.20 -18.70
C LYS A 57 38.72 5.12 -19.05
N GLU A 58 40.03 5.39 -19.02
CA GLU A 58 41.03 4.43 -19.50
C GLU A 58 41.52 3.49 -18.39
N GLN A 59 41.39 3.88 -17.12
CA GLN A 59 41.94 3.12 -16.00
C GLN A 59 40.87 2.23 -15.35
N GLN A 60 40.93 0.91 -15.62
CA GLN A 60 39.98 -0.08 -15.08
C GLN A 60 40.25 -0.47 -13.62
N ASP A 61 41.48 -0.23 -13.14
CA ASP A 61 41.96 -0.71 -11.84
C ASP A 61 41.86 0.34 -10.72
N ASN A 62 41.29 1.51 -11.02
CA ASN A 62 41.16 2.58 -10.04
C ASN A 62 39.97 2.36 -9.10
N LEU A 63 40.22 2.49 -7.80
CA LEU A 63 39.19 2.64 -6.79
C LEU A 63 39.07 4.11 -6.38
N TYR A 64 37.92 4.71 -6.61
CA TYR A 64 37.65 6.08 -6.21
C TYR A 64 36.97 6.10 -4.84
N HIS A 65 37.51 6.88 -3.91
CA HIS A 65 36.87 7.21 -2.65
C HIS A 65 36.38 8.65 -2.73
N TYR A 66 35.06 8.82 -2.71
CA TYR A 66 34.44 10.14 -2.74
C TYR A 66 33.87 10.47 -1.36
N SER A 67 34.33 11.56 -0.77
CA SER A 67 33.83 12.05 0.51
C SER A 67 33.26 13.46 0.38
N ILE A 68 32.04 13.62 0.87
CA ILE A 68 31.42 14.93 1.09
C ILE A 68 31.65 15.29 2.55
N VAL A 69 32.35 16.40 2.78
CA VAL A 69 32.72 16.90 4.11
C VAL A 69 32.06 18.23 4.40
N ASP A 70 31.64 18.44 5.64
CA ASP A 70 31.20 19.75 6.16
C ASP A 70 32.09 20.08 7.36
N GLY A 71 33.08 20.94 7.12
CA GLY A 71 34.21 21.14 8.03
C GLY A 71 34.97 19.83 8.27
N GLU A 72 35.07 19.41 9.54
CA GLU A 72 35.75 18.17 9.93
C GLU A 72 34.86 16.92 9.83
N LYS A 73 33.55 17.08 9.61
CA LYS A 73 32.60 15.98 9.63
C LYS A 73 32.39 15.42 8.23
N THR A 74 32.66 14.13 8.06
CA THR A 74 32.27 13.39 6.85
C THR A 74 30.77 13.12 6.86
N ILE A 75 30.04 13.71 5.92
CA ILE A 75 28.58 13.51 5.79
C ILE A 75 28.30 12.25 4.97
N LEU A 76 29.00 12.08 3.84
CA LEU A 76 28.80 10.96 2.93
C LEU A 76 30.16 10.43 2.47
N MET A 77 30.32 9.11 2.47
CA MET A 77 31.49 8.43 1.93
C MET A 77 31.07 7.31 0.99
N MET A 78 31.42 7.46 -0.27
CA MET A 78 31.08 6.54 -1.35
C MET A 78 32.36 5.99 -1.96
N LYS A 79 32.35 4.72 -2.33
CA LYS A 79 33.39 4.10 -3.14
C LYS A 79 32.82 3.80 -4.50
N TYR A 80 33.54 4.04 -5.58
CA TYR A 80 33.09 3.57 -6.89
C TYR A 80 34.24 3.07 -7.75
N SER A 81 33.93 2.11 -8.62
CA SER A 81 34.87 1.41 -9.50
C SER A 81 34.12 0.84 -10.71
N LYS A 82 34.84 0.52 -11.79
CA LYS A 82 34.29 -0.27 -12.91
C LYS A 82 34.15 -1.74 -12.58
N THR A 83 34.94 -2.26 -11.64
CA THR A 83 34.95 -3.65 -11.22
C THR A 83 34.28 -3.77 -9.85
N GLN A 84 33.33 -4.69 -9.74
CA GLN A 84 32.54 -4.86 -8.52
C GLN A 84 33.42 -5.37 -7.36
N GLU A 85 34.38 -6.22 -7.67
CA GLU A 85 35.24 -6.92 -6.71
C GLU A 85 36.07 -5.93 -5.89
N LEU A 86 36.59 -4.87 -6.51
CA LEU A 86 37.40 -3.85 -5.85
C LEU A 86 36.66 -3.11 -4.73
N LEU A 87 35.34 -3.01 -4.80
CA LEU A 87 34.53 -2.34 -3.76
C LEU A 87 34.44 -3.12 -2.45
N HIS A 88 34.70 -4.43 -2.50
CA HIS A 88 34.57 -5.32 -1.35
C HIS A 88 35.92 -5.69 -0.73
N LEU A 89 37.03 -5.43 -1.43
CA LEU A 89 38.37 -5.67 -0.90
C LEU A 89 38.69 -4.71 0.26
N LYS A 90 39.42 -5.26 1.24
CA LYS A 90 40.01 -4.45 2.32
C LYS A 90 41.12 -3.57 1.75
N THR A 91 41.29 -2.38 2.33
CA THR A 91 42.33 -1.42 1.92
C THR A 91 43.74 -2.00 1.97
N GLU A 92 44.02 -2.88 2.94
CA GLU A 92 45.30 -3.59 3.07
C GLU A 92 45.61 -4.47 1.84
N LEU A 93 44.62 -5.21 1.35
CA LEU A 93 44.77 -6.08 0.17
C LEU A 93 44.93 -5.26 -1.11
N LEU A 94 44.21 -4.14 -1.20
CA LEU A 94 44.34 -3.22 -2.33
C LEU A 94 45.75 -2.65 -2.43
N GLN A 95 46.35 -2.29 -1.28
CA GLN A 95 47.73 -1.80 -1.20
C GLN A 95 48.76 -2.88 -1.55
N GLN A 96 48.54 -4.14 -1.13
CA GLN A 96 49.43 -5.26 -1.44
C GLN A 96 49.50 -5.58 -2.94
N HIS A 97 48.41 -5.38 -3.68
CA HIS A 97 48.31 -5.64 -5.11
C HIS A 97 48.51 -4.39 -6.00
N ASN A 98 49.02 -3.29 -5.43
CA ASN A 98 49.30 -2.03 -6.13
C ASN A 98 48.07 -1.41 -6.84
N PHE A 99 46.87 -1.58 -6.29
CA PHE A 99 45.69 -0.87 -6.80
C PHE A 99 45.77 0.62 -6.43
N THR A 100 45.42 1.48 -7.37
CA THR A 100 45.39 2.94 -7.23
C THR A 100 44.11 3.38 -6.52
N ILE A 101 44.26 4.00 -5.36
CA ILE A 101 43.15 4.60 -4.60
C ILE A 101 43.18 6.10 -4.80
N ILE A 102 42.13 6.65 -5.42
CA ILE A 102 41.99 8.08 -5.67
C ILE A 102 40.98 8.65 -4.67
N ASN A 103 41.46 9.49 -3.75
CA ASN A 103 40.61 10.16 -2.78
C ASN A 103 40.15 11.51 -3.33
N ILE A 104 38.85 11.70 -3.43
CA ILE A 104 38.18 12.93 -3.87
C ILE A 104 37.37 13.45 -2.69
N THR A 105 37.78 14.60 -2.17
CA THR A 105 37.10 15.30 -1.06
C THR A 105 36.42 16.55 -1.61
N VAL A 106 35.11 16.67 -1.41
CA VAL A 106 34.33 17.85 -1.82
C VAL A 106 33.65 18.45 -0.59
N ASP A 107 33.81 19.76 -0.42
CA ASP A 107 33.14 20.52 0.63
C ASP A 107 31.64 20.61 0.33
N TYR A 108 30.80 20.38 1.34
CA TYR A 108 29.34 20.33 1.23
C TYR A 108 28.75 21.61 0.63
N ASN A 109 29.28 22.77 1.03
CA ASN A 109 28.81 24.06 0.53
C ASN A 109 29.18 24.28 -0.95
N ASN A 110 30.30 23.69 -1.40
CA ASN A 110 30.76 23.77 -2.78
C ASN A 110 30.15 22.67 -3.67
N TYR A 111 29.43 21.71 -3.08
CA TYR A 111 28.74 20.67 -3.84
C TYR A 111 27.53 21.21 -4.62
N PHE A 112 27.02 22.39 -4.28
CA PHE A 112 25.86 22.97 -4.96
C PHE A 112 26.25 24.24 -5.70
N ASP A 113 25.94 24.31 -6.99
CA ASP A 113 26.25 25.48 -7.83
C ASP A 113 25.39 26.70 -7.47
N SER A 114 24.23 26.48 -6.84
CA SER A 114 23.28 27.54 -6.49
C SER A 114 22.61 27.29 -5.14
N SER A 115 22.19 28.38 -4.49
CA SER A 115 21.42 28.33 -3.25
C SER A 115 20.09 27.58 -3.39
N LEU A 116 19.47 27.64 -4.57
CA LEU A 116 18.24 26.89 -4.84
C LEU A 116 18.50 25.38 -4.85
N GLN A 117 19.58 24.92 -5.49
CA GLN A 117 19.96 23.50 -5.45
C GLN A 117 20.34 23.05 -4.05
N TYR A 118 21.00 23.90 -3.27
CA TYR A 118 21.28 23.63 -1.86
C TYR A 118 19.99 23.39 -1.06
N VAL A 119 18.99 24.27 -1.21
CA VAL A 119 17.68 24.13 -0.54
C VAL A 119 16.94 22.88 -1.01
N LEU A 120 16.91 22.60 -2.32
CA LEU A 120 16.29 21.37 -2.83
C LEU A 120 17.05 20.12 -2.37
N GLY A 121 18.37 20.21 -2.22
CA GLY A 121 19.21 19.12 -1.75
C GLY A 121 18.99 18.79 -0.29
N GLN A 122 18.72 19.79 0.56
CA GLN A 122 18.30 19.60 1.95
C GLN A 122 16.98 18.82 2.06
N MET A 123 16.09 18.93 1.07
CA MET A 123 14.82 18.21 1.03
C MET A 123 14.95 16.75 0.57
N THR A 124 16.15 16.32 0.17
CA THR A 124 16.41 14.95 -0.31
C THR A 124 17.63 14.34 0.36
N ASN A 125 17.83 13.03 0.15
CA ASN A 125 19.00 12.35 0.68
C ASN A 125 20.21 12.65 -0.22
N LEU A 126 21.31 13.14 0.36
CA LEU A 126 22.56 13.43 -0.36
C LEU A 126 23.12 12.23 -1.10
N GLU A 127 22.92 11.02 -0.58
CA GLU A 127 23.27 9.78 -1.28
C GLU A 127 22.58 9.68 -2.63
N THR A 128 21.28 10.02 -2.72
CA THR A 128 20.53 9.97 -3.97
C THR A 128 20.97 11.03 -4.96
N LEU A 129 21.35 12.22 -4.48
CA LEU A 129 21.93 13.27 -5.31
C LEU A 129 23.28 12.82 -5.88
N PHE A 130 24.17 12.31 -5.03
CA PHE A 130 25.45 11.79 -5.46
C PHE A 130 25.30 10.67 -6.50
N LEU A 131 24.45 9.68 -6.23
CA LEU A 131 24.20 8.59 -7.17
C LEU A 131 23.66 9.08 -8.51
N HIS A 132 22.77 10.09 -8.48
CA HIS A 132 22.29 10.73 -9.69
C HIS A 132 23.42 11.46 -10.44
N ASP A 133 24.31 12.18 -9.75
CA ASP A 133 25.42 12.86 -10.42
C ASP A 133 26.39 11.88 -11.07
N VAL A 134 26.78 10.81 -10.36
CA VAL A 134 27.63 9.73 -10.87
C VAL A 134 27.00 9.06 -12.10
N ALA A 135 25.71 8.74 -12.00
CA ALA A 135 24.93 8.07 -13.03
C ALA A 135 24.93 8.82 -14.37
N TYR A 136 24.80 10.14 -14.32
CA TYR A 136 24.72 10.98 -15.52
C TYR A 136 26.07 11.55 -15.95
N SER A 137 27.09 11.57 -15.07
CA SER A 137 28.43 12.01 -15.45
C SER A 137 29.21 10.93 -16.19
N ILE A 138 28.92 9.64 -15.95
CA ILE A 138 29.74 8.55 -16.46
C ILE A 138 28.95 7.62 -17.40
N TYR A 139 29.38 7.64 -18.67
CA TYR A 139 28.85 6.80 -19.75
C TYR A 139 29.54 5.43 -19.80
N SER A 140 29.63 4.71 -18.68
CA SER A 140 30.16 3.35 -18.63
C SER A 140 29.57 2.55 -17.47
N ASP A 141 29.76 1.23 -17.49
CA ASP A 141 29.40 0.36 -16.38
C ASP A 141 30.18 0.74 -15.12
N ILE A 142 29.48 1.00 -14.01
CA ILE A 142 30.06 1.42 -12.74
C ILE A 142 29.34 0.75 -11.60
N TYR A 143 30.11 0.43 -10.59
CA TYR A 143 29.64 -0.05 -9.31
C TYR A 143 29.96 1.03 -8.27
N VAL A 144 28.96 1.40 -7.47
CA VAL A 144 29.10 2.34 -6.36
C VAL A 144 28.73 1.62 -5.08
N LYS A 145 29.48 1.82 -4.00
CA LYS A 145 29.19 1.29 -2.68
C LYS A 145 29.16 2.42 -1.67
N ASN A 146 28.08 2.50 -0.92
CA ASN A 146 28.01 3.37 0.25
C ASN A 146 28.76 2.71 1.41
N ASN A 147 29.76 3.40 1.95
CA ASN A 147 30.60 2.85 3.01
C ASN A 147 29.88 2.77 4.36
N ALA A 148 28.90 3.64 4.60
CA ALA A 148 28.12 3.66 5.84
C ALA A 148 27.04 2.57 5.87
N THR A 149 26.32 2.39 4.76
CA THR A 149 25.20 1.43 4.68
C THR A 149 25.59 0.07 4.11
N ASN A 150 26.81 -0.05 3.55
CA ASN A 150 27.26 -1.20 2.76
C ASN A 150 26.40 -1.56 1.55
N GLN A 151 25.49 -0.66 1.13
CA GLN A 151 24.68 -0.88 -0.06
C GLN A 151 25.53 -0.71 -1.32
N THR A 152 25.30 -1.59 -2.29
CA THR A 152 25.95 -1.55 -3.60
C THR A 152 24.93 -1.17 -4.66
N PHE A 153 25.36 -0.31 -5.56
CA PHE A 153 24.59 0.31 -6.61
C PHE A 153 25.29 -0.01 -7.93
N ILE A 154 24.54 -0.53 -8.90
CA ILE A 154 25.07 -1.00 -10.17
C ILE A 154 24.49 -0.15 -11.28
N TRP A 155 25.37 0.51 -11.99
CA TRP A 155 25.07 1.20 -13.22
C TRP A 155 25.57 0.36 -14.38
N LYS A 156 24.66 0.04 -15.30
CA LYS A 156 25.03 -0.55 -16.60
C LYS A 156 24.68 0.45 -17.68
N GLU A 157 25.63 0.67 -18.58
CA GLU A 157 25.41 1.46 -19.77
C GLU A 157 24.26 0.83 -20.56
N ASN A 158 23.19 1.59 -20.73
CA ASN A 158 22.02 1.14 -21.48
C ASN A 158 22.38 1.11 -22.97
N LYS A 159 23.00 0.02 -23.43
CA LYS A 159 23.24 -0.27 -24.86
C LYS A 159 21.94 -0.71 -25.54
N ASN A 160 20.89 0.07 -25.41
CA ASN A 160 19.58 -0.24 -25.93
C ASN A 160 19.46 0.25 -27.38
N LEU A 161 20.02 -0.53 -28.31
CA LEU A 161 19.73 -0.49 -29.74
C LEU A 161 18.38 -1.18 -30.04
N TYR A 162 17.33 -0.84 -29.30
CA TYR A 162 16.00 -1.36 -29.61
C TYR A 162 15.37 -0.52 -30.72
N ASN A 163 14.96 -1.19 -31.81
CA ASN A 163 14.01 -0.63 -32.75
C ASN A 163 12.75 -0.17 -32.00
N TYR A 164 12.01 0.81 -32.53
CA TYR A 164 10.81 1.37 -31.90
C TYR A 164 9.82 0.30 -31.41
N LEU A 165 9.62 -0.76 -32.21
CA LEU A 165 8.78 -1.91 -31.85
C LEU A 165 9.31 -2.68 -30.63
N GLY A 166 10.62 -2.87 -30.51
CA GLY A 166 11.24 -3.50 -29.36
C GLY A 166 11.04 -2.69 -28.07
N LYS A 167 11.16 -1.36 -28.15
CA LYS A 167 10.89 -0.46 -27.02
C LYS A 167 9.41 -0.50 -26.61
N ALA A 168 8.49 -0.51 -27.58
CA ALA A 168 7.06 -0.62 -27.30
C ALA A 168 6.70 -1.96 -26.64
N ALA A 169 7.23 -3.07 -27.15
CA ALA A 169 7.03 -4.40 -26.57
C ALA A 169 7.58 -4.50 -25.14
N TYR A 170 8.77 -3.93 -24.90
CA TYR A 170 9.38 -3.87 -23.57
C TYR A 170 8.53 -3.06 -22.58
N ASN A 171 8.06 -1.88 -23.00
CA ASN A 171 7.18 -1.03 -22.19
C ASN A 171 5.84 -1.72 -21.88
N PHE A 172 5.26 -2.42 -22.86
CA PHE A 172 4.04 -3.18 -22.67
C PHE A 172 4.24 -4.36 -21.70
N TRP A 173 5.38 -5.04 -21.79
CA TRP A 173 5.75 -6.10 -20.85
C TRP A 173 5.91 -5.58 -19.41
N ASP A 174 6.58 -4.43 -19.24
CA ASP A 174 6.70 -3.77 -17.94
C ASP A 174 5.34 -3.36 -17.39
N PHE A 175 4.44 -2.85 -18.24
CA PHE A 175 3.06 -2.54 -17.86
C PHE A 175 2.31 -3.79 -17.38
N LEU A 176 2.40 -4.92 -18.10
CA LEU A 176 1.77 -6.19 -17.69
C LEU A 176 2.32 -6.70 -16.36
N ILE A 177 3.63 -6.65 -16.16
CA ILE A 177 4.27 -7.07 -14.92
C ILE A 177 3.82 -6.19 -13.74
N ILE A 178 3.80 -4.87 -13.92
CA ILE A 178 3.30 -3.95 -12.88
C ILE A 178 1.84 -4.28 -12.56
N THR A 179 1.01 -4.47 -13.58
CA THR A 179 -0.41 -4.81 -13.43
C THR A 179 -0.60 -6.08 -12.61
N LEU A 180 0.13 -7.13 -12.98
CA LEU A 180 0.07 -8.42 -12.30
C LEU A 180 0.56 -8.30 -10.85
N GLY A 181 1.70 -7.64 -10.63
CA GLY A 181 2.26 -7.47 -9.29
C GLY A 181 1.35 -6.64 -8.38
N LEU A 182 0.74 -5.56 -8.90
CA LEU A 182 -0.23 -4.75 -8.16
C LEU A 182 -1.48 -5.56 -7.81
N PHE A 183 -2.00 -6.32 -8.78
CA PHE A 183 -3.17 -7.18 -8.55
C PHE A 183 -2.91 -8.22 -7.45
N ILE A 184 -1.79 -8.96 -7.53
CA ILE A 184 -1.42 -9.96 -6.53
C ILE A 184 -1.29 -9.30 -5.14
N SER A 185 -0.56 -8.18 -5.08
CA SER A 185 -0.29 -7.49 -3.82
C SER A 185 -1.55 -6.92 -3.18
N SER A 186 -2.39 -6.21 -3.94
CA SER A 186 -3.66 -5.66 -3.44
C SER A 186 -4.64 -6.77 -3.05
N ALA A 187 -4.80 -7.82 -3.88
CA ALA A 187 -5.72 -8.91 -3.59
C ALA A 187 -5.32 -9.67 -2.32
N ILE A 188 -4.03 -9.99 -2.16
CA ILE A 188 -3.56 -10.73 -0.98
C ILE A 188 -3.56 -9.83 0.27
N SER A 189 -3.21 -8.54 0.17
CA SER A 189 -3.36 -7.59 1.27
C SER A 189 -4.81 -7.46 1.73
N SER A 190 -5.76 -7.31 0.80
CA SER A 190 -7.21 -7.26 1.09
C SER A 190 -7.70 -8.54 1.77
N LEU A 191 -7.26 -9.71 1.30
CA LEU A 191 -7.58 -10.99 1.91
C LEU A 191 -6.99 -11.11 3.33
N TYR A 192 -5.72 -10.74 3.50
CA TYR A 192 -5.03 -10.72 4.79
C TYR A 192 -5.77 -9.85 5.81
N ILE A 193 -6.14 -8.62 5.43
CA ILE A 193 -6.87 -7.69 6.29
C ILE A 193 -8.24 -8.27 6.67
N LYS A 194 -9.01 -8.77 5.70
CA LYS A 194 -10.34 -9.34 5.96
C LYS A 194 -10.26 -10.52 6.91
N VAL A 195 -9.35 -11.47 6.66
CA VAL A 195 -9.17 -12.63 7.54
C VAL A 195 -8.72 -12.19 8.93
N THR A 196 -7.82 -11.22 9.02
CA THR A 196 -7.36 -10.69 10.31
C THR A 196 -8.51 -10.09 11.12
N ILE A 197 -9.38 -9.30 10.49
CA ILE A 197 -10.57 -8.73 11.14
C ILE A 197 -11.55 -9.82 11.57
N ILE A 198 -11.78 -10.82 10.72
CA ILE A 198 -12.67 -11.97 11.02
C ILE A 198 -12.15 -12.77 12.22
N CYS A 199 -10.83 -12.98 12.29
CA CYS A 199 -10.17 -13.75 13.33
C CYS A 199 -9.85 -12.96 14.61
N ALA A 200 -9.90 -11.62 14.58
CA ALA A 200 -9.58 -10.77 15.73
C ALA A 200 -10.29 -11.19 17.04
N PRO A 201 -11.55 -11.65 17.04
CA PRO A 201 -12.22 -12.05 18.28
C PRO A 201 -11.62 -13.30 18.94
N ILE A 202 -10.84 -14.12 18.23
CA ILE A 202 -10.15 -15.27 18.84
C ILE A 202 -9.09 -14.80 19.84
N ILE A 203 -8.37 -13.72 19.54
CA ILE A 203 -7.40 -13.14 20.47
C ILE A 203 -8.13 -12.70 21.75
N ILE A 204 -9.30 -12.08 21.60
CA ILE A 204 -10.14 -11.67 22.73
C ILE A 204 -10.60 -12.89 23.54
N ILE A 205 -11.02 -13.98 22.87
CA ILE A 205 -11.39 -15.23 23.55
C ILE A 205 -10.21 -15.81 24.32
N ILE A 206 -9.02 -15.87 23.72
CA ILE A 206 -7.80 -16.36 24.41
C ILE A 206 -7.52 -15.51 25.65
N MET A 207 -7.58 -14.18 25.53
CA MET A 207 -7.38 -13.28 26.66
C MET A 207 -8.42 -13.48 27.77
N LEU A 208 -9.69 -13.74 27.41
CA LEU A 208 -10.76 -14.01 28.37
C LEU A 208 -10.56 -15.35 29.07
N GLU A 209 -10.19 -16.41 28.36
CA GLU A 209 -9.87 -17.72 28.94
C GLU A 209 -8.69 -17.62 29.91
N VAL A 210 -7.64 -16.85 29.56
CA VAL A 210 -6.53 -16.56 30.47
C VAL A 210 -7.02 -15.78 31.70
N SER A 211 -7.88 -14.77 31.53
CA SER A 211 -8.42 -14.00 32.65
C SER A 211 -9.30 -14.84 33.58
N GLN A 212 -9.98 -15.87 33.08
CA GLN A 212 -10.75 -16.80 33.91
C GLN A 212 -9.86 -17.66 34.80
N ILE A 213 -8.66 -18.02 34.35
CA ILE A 213 -7.65 -18.72 35.18
C ILE A 213 -7.29 -17.86 36.39
N PHE A 214 -7.25 -16.54 36.24
CA PHE A 214 -7.00 -15.57 37.32
C PHE A 214 -8.24 -15.26 38.19
N GLY A 215 -9.35 -16.00 38.04
CA GLY A 215 -10.52 -15.89 38.93
C GLY A 215 -11.56 -14.85 38.53
N ASN A 216 -11.40 -14.17 37.39
CA ASN A 216 -12.35 -13.14 36.95
C ASN A 216 -13.49 -13.75 36.10
N ARG A 217 -14.48 -14.35 36.76
CA ARG A 217 -15.52 -15.20 36.11
C ARG A 217 -16.75 -14.45 35.60
N HIS A 218 -16.96 -13.19 35.98
CA HIS A 218 -18.31 -12.59 35.93
C HIS A 218 -18.67 -11.77 34.68
N VAL A 219 -17.78 -11.58 33.72
CA VAL A 219 -18.05 -10.65 32.62
C VAL A 219 -17.61 -11.30 31.31
N PHE A 220 -18.35 -11.05 30.21
CA PHE A 220 -17.91 -11.13 28.81
C PHE A 220 -18.49 -12.16 27.81
N PRO A 221 -19.03 -13.36 28.12
CA PRO A 221 -19.46 -14.29 27.06
C PRO A 221 -20.61 -13.73 26.21
N ILE A 222 -21.61 -13.15 26.89
CA ILE A 222 -22.78 -12.51 26.25
C ILE A 222 -22.36 -11.26 25.47
N PHE A 223 -21.40 -10.49 25.99
CA PHE A 223 -20.91 -9.29 25.31
C PHE A 223 -20.15 -9.67 24.03
N LEU A 224 -19.31 -10.71 24.07
CA LEU A 224 -18.56 -11.19 22.92
C LEU A 224 -19.49 -11.77 21.85
N ALA A 225 -20.53 -12.51 22.27
CA ALA A 225 -21.54 -13.04 21.36
C ALA A 225 -22.38 -11.93 20.69
N ARG A 226 -22.59 -10.79 21.36
CA ARG A 226 -23.24 -9.61 20.78
C ARG A 226 -22.31 -8.77 19.90
N ALA A 227 -21.04 -8.64 20.28
CA ALA A 227 -20.06 -7.84 19.55
C ALA A 227 -19.60 -8.53 18.26
N PHE A 228 -19.49 -9.86 18.28
CA PHE A 228 -19.04 -10.68 17.15
C PHE A 228 -20.01 -11.83 16.89
N PRO A 229 -21.19 -11.57 16.30
CA PRO A 229 -22.25 -12.57 16.13
C PRO A 229 -21.80 -13.84 15.40
N TRP A 230 -20.91 -13.70 14.41
CA TRP A 230 -20.41 -14.83 13.62
C TRP A 230 -19.64 -15.84 14.48
N ILE A 231 -18.81 -15.39 15.43
CA ILE A 231 -18.10 -16.29 16.36
C ILE A 231 -19.00 -16.66 17.55
N GLY A 232 -19.80 -15.70 18.04
CA GLY A 232 -20.72 -15.88 19.15
C GLY A 232 -21.71 -17.03 18.94
N LEU A 233 -22.23 -17.18 17.72
CA LEU A 233 -23.15 -18.26 17.36
C LEU A 233 -22.47 -19.63 17.52
N TYR A 234 -21.26 -19.80 17.01
CA TYR A 234 -20.51 -21.06 17.15
C TYR A 234 -20.13 -21.35 18.61
N LEU A 235 -19.75 -20.33 19.38
CA LEU A 235 -19.47 -20.48 20.81
C LEU A 235 -20.71 -20.95 21.58
N ASN A 236 -21.87 -20.35 21.32
CA ASN A 236 -23.13 -20.75 21.95
C ASN A 236 -23.53 -22.19 21.60
N ILE A 237 -23.29 -22.63 20.36
CA ILE A 237 -23.54 -24.01 19.94
C ILE A 237 -22.58 -24.98 20.66
N LEU A 238 -21.30 -24.64 20.76
CA LEU A 238 -20.31 -25.45 21.48
C LEU A 238 -20.64 -25.56 22.97
N ASP A 239 -21.07 -24.46 23.60
CA ASP A 239 -21.50 -24.45 25.01
C ASP A 239 -22.76 -25.31 25.22
N ARG A 240 -23.75 -25.23 24.32
CA ARG A 240 -24.95 -26.08 24.39
C ARG A 240 -24.65 -27.57 24.18
N THR A 241 -23.66 -27.88 23.35
CA THR A 241 -23.25 -29.26 23.04
C THR A 241 -22.17 -29.80 23.99
N GLN A 242 -21.75 -29.02 24.99
CA GLN A 242 -20.69 -29.37 25.95
C GLN A 242 -19.37 -29.77 25.26
N ARG A 243 -19.09 -29.23 24.07
CA ARG A 243 -17.86 -29.50 23.31
C ARG A 243 -16.79 -28.46 23.58
N SER A 244 -15.52 -28.86 23.49
CA SER A 244 -14.39 -27.97 23.79
C SER A 244 -14.26 -26.84 22.77
N LYS A 245 -14.11 -25.60 23.25
CA LYS A 245 -13.80 -24.40 22.43
C LYS A 245 -12.41 -24.44 21.78
N LYS A 246 -11.51 -25.31 22.27
CA LYS A 246 -10.10 -25.41 21.84
C LYS A 246 -9.96 -25.63 20.34
N GLN A 247 -10.78 -26.50 19.74
CA GLN A 247 -10.71 -26.80 18.31
C GLN A 247 -10.99 -25.57 17.44
N LEU A 248 -11.95 -24.73 17.85
CA LEU A 248 -12.28 -23.49 17.16
C LEU A 248 -11.11 -22.50 17.26
N ILE A 249 -10.56 -22.30 18.46
CA ILE A 249 -9.40 -21.41 18.67
C ILE A 249 -8.21 -21.86 17.81
N ILE A 250 -7.91 -23.16 17.80
CA ILE A 250 -6.82 -23.73 17.00
C ILE A 250 -7.06 -23.51 15.50
N ALA A 251 -8.26 -23.81 14.99
CA ALA A 251 -8.59 -23.67 13.58
C ALA A 251 -8.40 -22.21 13.09
N PHE A 252 -8.92 -21.24 13.84
CA PHE A 252 -8.78 -19.83 13.48
C PHE A 252 -7.34 -19.31 13.64
N THR A 253 -6.58 -19.80 14.62
CA THR A 253 -5.17 -19.45 14.79
C THR A 253 -4.33 -20.00 13.64
N LEU A 254 -4.57 -21.25 13.23
CA LEU A 254 -3.93 -21.84 12.05
C LEU A 254 -4.29 -21.08 10.77
N MET A 255 -5.54 -20.65 10.62
CA MET A 255 -5.96 -19.81 9.50
C MET A 255 -5.20 -18.47 9.46
N LEU A 256 -5.04 -17.79 10.59
CA LEU A 256 -4.24 -16.56 10.68
C LEU A 256 -2.78 -16.79 10.27
N ILE A 257 -2.16 -17.85 10.79
CA ILE A 257 -0.77 -18.20 10.48
C ILE A 257 -0.61 -18.49 8.98
N LEU A 258 -1.51 -19.30 8.40
CA LEU A 258 -1.48 -19.64 6.99
C LEU A 258 -1.60 -18.39 6.11
N ILE A 259 -2.57 -17.53 6.39
CA ILE A 259 -2.80 -16.31 5.61
C ILE A 259 -1.64 -15.31 5.78
N TYR A 260 -1.01 -15.25 6.96
CA TYR A 260 0.19 -14.45 7.15
C TYR A 260 1.37 -14.96 6.30
N PHE A 261 1.59 -16.27 6.21
CA PHE A 261 2.61 -16.82 5.32
C PHE A 261 2.32 -16.50 3.85
N ILE A 262 1.08 -16.62 3.40
CA ILE A 262 0.67 -16.26 2.04
C ILE A 262 0.94 -14.76 1.79
N TYR A 263 0.64 -13.90 2.75
CA TYR A 263 0.95 -12.47 2.67
C TYR A 263 2.46 -12.21 2.55
N LEU A 264 3.28 -12.82 3.39
CA LEU A 264 4.75 -12.67 3.29
C LEU A 264 5.29 -13.17 1.94
N SER A 265 4.82 -14.33 1.46
CA SER A 265 5.19 -14.85 0.14
C SER A 265 4.78 -13.88 -0.98
N SER A 266 3.59 -13.28 -0.88
CA SER A 266 3.12 -12.26 -1.82
C SER A 266 3.99 -11.00 -1.80
N VAL A 267 4.42 -10.54 -0.62
CA VAL A 267 5.32 -9.39 -0.51
C VAL A 267 6.64 -9.71 -1.19
N ILE A 268 7.20 -10.90 -0.99
CA ILE A 268 8.43 -11.34 -1.66
C ILE A 268 8.24 -11.39 -3.18
N ILE A 269 7.21 -12.09 -3.68
CA ILE A 269 6.93 -12.22 -5.12
C ILE A 269 6.65 -10.85 -5.75
N GLY A 270 5.79 -10.05 -5.10
CA GLY A 270 5.48 -8.69 -5.51
C GLY A 270 6.72 -7.81 -5.54
N SER A 271 7.63 -7.97 -4.58
CA SER A 271 8.88 -7.20 -4.52
C SER A 271 9.79 -7.47 -5.71
N TYR A 272 9.79 -8.70 -6.24
CA TYR A 272 10.52 -9.09 -7.45
C TYR A 272 9.82 -8.62 -8.73
N LEU A 273 8.49 -8.72 -8.79
CA LEU A 273 7.72 -8.29 -9.95
C LEU A 273 7.76 -6.77 -10.12
N LEU A 274 7.49 -6.02 -9.04
CA LEU A 274 7.30 -4.58 -9.10
C LEU A 274 8.63 -3.83 -9.18
N PHE A 275 9.65 -4.25 -8.43
CA PHE A 275 10.93 -3.58 -8.34
C PHE A 275 12.04 -4.37 -9.04
N LYS A 276 12.38 -3.96 -10.27
CA LYS A 276 13.44 -4.58 -11.08
C LYS A 276 14.86 -4.14 -10.66
N SER A 277 14.99 -2.89 -10.24
CA SER A 277 16.26 -2.24 -9.91
C SER A 277 16.59 -2.33 -8.42
N GLN A 278 17.84 -2.03 -8.09
CA GLN A 278 18.28 -1.80 -6.73
C GLN A 278 17.60 -0.54 -6.21
N VAL A 279 16.56 -0.74 -5.40
CA VAL A 279 15.84 0.32 -4.71
C VAL A 279 16.43 0.53 -3.32
N PRO A 280 16.36 1.77 -2.78
CA PRO A 280 16.84 2.05 -1.43
C PRO A 280 16.11 1.18 -0.40
N PHE A 281 16.83 0.85 0.67
CA PHE A 281 16.29 0.06 1.77
C PHE A 281 15.01 0.67 2.36
N GLY A 282 14.06 -0.20 2.70
CA GLY A 282 12.75 0.19 3.26
C GLY A 282 11.73 0.73 2.25
N LEU A 283 12.12 1.07 1.01
CA LEU A 283 11.17 1.57 0.02
C LEU A 283 10.11 0.54 -0.36
N LYS A 284 10.52 -0.72 -0.55
CA LYS A 284 9.61 -1.82 -0.86
C LYS A 284 8.61 -2.03 0.29
N ASP A 285 9.11 -2.05 1.53
CA ASP A 285 8.29 -2.26 2.72
C ASP A 285 7.29 -1.12 2.92
N ASN A 286 7.72 0.12 2.74
CA ASN A 286 6.85 1.30 2.78
C ASN A 286 5.75 1.23 1.70
N PHE A 287 6.08 0.77 0.50
CA PHE A 287 5.12 0.62 -0.59
C PHE A 287 4.05 -0.43 -0.28
N PHE A 288 4.44 -1.62 0.18
CA PHE A 288 3.48 -2.65 0.59
C PHE A 288 2.69 -2.24 1.83
N GLY A 289 3.32 -1.54 2.77
CA GLY A 289 2.66 -0.92 3.91
C GLY A 289 1.57 0.05 3.46
N LEU A 290 1.86 0.92 2.48
CA LEU A 290 0.88 1.84 1.92
C LEU A 290 -0.29 1.12 1.24
N ILE A 291 -0.04 0.05 0.47
CA ILE A 291 -1.11 -0.79 -0.11
C ILE A 291 -2.01 -1.32 1.01
N THR A 292 -1.42 -1.95 2.02
CA THR A 292 -2.18 -2.53 3.13
C THR A 292 -2.97 -1.47 3.91
N VAL A 293 -2.40 -0.30 4.16
CA VAL A 293 -3.12 0.81 4.83
C VAL A 293 -4.26 1.34 3.96
N ASN A 294 -4.06 1.48 2.65
CA ASN A 294 -5.12 1.92 1.74
C ASN A 294 -6.25 0.89 1.62
N GLU A 295 -5.94 -0.41 1.59
CA GLU A 295 -6.95 -1.48 1.62
C GLU A 295 -7.71 -1.50 2.95
N PHE A 296 -7.03 -1.24 4.07
CA PHE A 296 -7.69 -1.15 5.36
C PHE A 296 -8.60 0.09 5.45
N ALA A 297 -8.11 1.24 4.99
CA ALA A 297 -8.88 2.48 4.93
C ALA A 297 -10.09 2.37 3.98
N SER A 298 -9.93 1.68 2.85
CA SER A 298 -11.02 1.42 1.89
C SER A 298 -12.12 0.57 2.51
N LEU A 299 -11.74 -0.44 3.29
CA LEU A 299 -12.65 -1.30 4.02
C LEU A 299 -13.41 -0.54 5.11
N LEU A 300 -12.74 0.36 5.83
CA LEU A 300 -13.34 1.09 6.95
C LEU A 300 -14.25 2.24 6.48
N PHE A 301 -13.78 3.08 5.55
CA PHE A 301 -14.40 4.39 5.24
C PHE A 301 -15.19 4.46 3.94
N LEU A 302 -14.90 3.66 2.91
CA LEU A 302 -15.52 3.85 1.59
C LEU A 302 -16.81 3.05 1.46
N ARG A 303 -17.96 3.73 1.51
CA ARG A 303 -19.27 3.09 1.46
C ARG A 303 -20.24 3.69 0.46
N THR A 304 -20.05 4.96 0.11
CA THR A 304 -20.83 5.60 -0.94
C THR A 304 -20.48 5.05 -2.31
N ARG A 305 -21.42 5.15 -3.26
CA ARG A 305 -21.22 4.67 -4.64
C ARG A 305 -20.03 5.37 -5.31
N SER A 306 -19.96 6.69 -5.19
CA SER A 306 -18.91 7.47 -5.84
C SER A 306 -17.52 7.13 -5.29
N SER A 307 -17.40 6.98 -3.96
CA SER A 307 -16.12 6.68 -3.34
C SER A 307 -15.61 5.28 -3.71
N ILE A 308 -16.48 4.26 -3.66
CA ILE A 308 -16.16 2.87 -4.07
C ILE A 308 -15.73 2.81 -5.54
N TYR A 309 -16.33 3.62 -6.41
CA TYR A 309 -16.03 3.59 -7.85
C TYR A 309 -14.75 4.36 -8.21
N PHE A 310 -14.53 5.54 -7.64
CA PHE A 310 -13.46 6.45 -8.06
C PHE A 310 -12.16 6.29 -7.25
N VAL A 311 -12.23 6.09 -5.93
CA VAL A 311 -11.03 6.06 -5.09
C VAL A 311 -10.06 4.94 -5.50
N PRO A 312 -10.49 3.69 -5.73
CA PRO A 312 -9.58 2.63 -6.18
C PRO A 312 -8.92 2.96 -7.52
N LYS A 313 -9.64 3.61 -8.45
CA LYS A 313 -9.10 3.99 -9.76
C LYS A 313 -8.00 5.02 -9.63
N PHE A 314 -8.21 6.07 -8.83
CA PHE A 314 -7.20 7.09 -8.59
C PHE A 314 -5.96 6.48 -7.92
N ILE A 315 -6.14 5.67 -6.87
CA ILE A 315 -5.03 5.01 -6.17
C ILE A 315 -4.22 4.13 -7.12
N ILE A 316 -4.89 3.32 -7.93
CA ILE A 316 -4.23 2.46 -8.92
C ILE A 316 -3.43 3.31 -9.92
N ILE A 317 -3.99 4.41 -10.43
CA ILE A 317 -3.26 5.33 -11.33
C ILE A 317 -2.01 5.88 -10.63
N TYR A 318 -2.10 6.30 -9.37
CA TYR A 318 -0.94 6.79 -8.62
C TYR A 318 0.13 5.72 -8.42
N TYR A 319 -0.28 4.48 -8.10
CA TYR A 319 0.64 3.34 -8.02
C TYR A 319 1.32 3.05 -9.35
N TYR A 320 0.58 3.08 -10.47
CA TYR A 320 1.17 2.92 -11.78
C TYR A 320 2.19 4.00 -12.09
N LEU A 321 1.87 5.28 -11.86
CA LEU A 321 2.79 6.39 -12.12
C LEU A 321 4.07 6.26 -11.29
N PHE A 322 3.94 5.90 -10.00
CA PHE A 322 5.08 5.68 -9.13
C PHE A 322 5.95 4.49 -9.59
N LEU A 323 5.35 3.34 -9.85
CA LEU A 323 6.09 2.14 -10.25
C LEU A 323 6.70 2.30 -11.65
N TRP A 324 5.99 2.97 -12.56
CA TRP A 324 6.51 3.33 -13.86
C TRP A 324 7.75 4.21 -13.73
N TYR A 325 7.70 5.23 -12.87
CA TYR A 325 8.85 6.06 -12.55
C TYR A 325 10.02 5.23 -12.01
N VAL A 326 9.79 4.41 -10.99
CA VAL A 326 10.84 3.57 -10.36
C VAL A 326 11.47 2.57 -11.33
N ARG A 327 10.71 2.03 -12.29
CA ARG A 327 11.25 1.11 -13.31
C ARG A 327 11.92 1.81 -14.48
N SER A 328 11.46 3.02 -14.82
CA SER A 328 12.00 3.78 -15.96
C SER A 328 13.33 4.44 -15.62
N THR A 329 13.58 4.74 -14.36
CA THR A 329 14.84 5.32 -13.90
C THR A 329 15.71 4.27 -13.21
N ASN A 330 17.03 4.36 -13.38
CA ASN A 330 17.97 3.51 -12.63
C ASN A 330 18.14 4.04 -11.20
N TYR A 331 18.39 5.34 -11.07
CA TYR A 331 18.42 6.07 -9.80
C TYR A 331 17.63 7.36 -9.93
N GLY A 332 16.53 7.43 -9.19
CA GLY A 332 15.68 8.62 -9.07
C GLY A 332 15.48 8.98 -7.61
N PHE A 333 14.77 10.07 -7.39
CA PHE A 333 14.36 10.54 -6.06
C PHE A 333 13.23 9.68 -5.46
N TYR A 334 13.49 8.37 -5.29
CA TYR A 334 12.44 7.39 -4.97
C TYR A 334 11.79 7.60 -3.61
N SER A 335 12.55 8.00 -2.58
CA SER A 335 12.01 8.30 -1.25
C SER A 335 11.04 9.47 -1.31
N LEU A 336 11.39 10.53 -2.05
CA LEU A 336 10.52 11.70 -2.24
C LEU A 336 9.29 11.35 -3.09
N ALA A 337 9.46 10.52 -4.12
CA ALA A 337 8.35 10.01 -4.92
C ALA A 337 7.40 9.13 -4.08
N MET A 338 7.93 8.30 -3.18
CA MET A 338 7.14 7.48 -2.25
C MET A 338 6.37 8.34 -1.24
N LEU A 339 6.99 9.40 -0.73
CA LEU A 339 6.33 10.38 0.15
C LEU A 339 5.20 11.10 -0.59
N THR A 340 5.46 11.52 -1.83
CA THR A 340 4.46 12.12 -2.74
C THR A 340 3.28 11.18 -2.94
N LEU A 341 3.55 9.92 -3.29
CA LEU A 341 2.52 8.90 -3.47
C LEU A 341 1.67 8.74 -2.20
N THR A 342 2.30 8.72 -1.04
CA THR A 342 1.63 8.59 0.26
C THR A 342 0.69 9.78 0.51
N TYR A 343 1.17 11.00 0.30
CA TYR A 343 0.37 12.22 0.46
C TYR A 343 -0.78 12.31 -0.55
N ILE A 344 -0.57 11.94 -1.82
CA ILE A 344 -1.66 11.93 -2.80
C ILE A 344 -2.71 10.87 -2.44
N CYS A 345 -2.30 9.66 -2.04
CA CYS A 345 -3.22 8.61 -1.61
C CYS A 345 -4.07 9.07 -0.41
N PHE A 346 -3.45 9.54 0.68
CA PHE A 346 -4.21 9.98 1.85
C PHE A 346 -5.01 11.25 1.59
N GLY A 347 -4.45 12.20 0.82
CA GLY A 347 -5.13 13.44 0.44
C GLY A 347 -6.40 13.18 -0.37
N THR A 348 -6.36 12.23 -1.30
CA THR A 348 -7.54 11.78 -2.05
C THR A 348 -8.54 11.02 -1.18
N PHE A 349 -8.09 10.14 -0.29
CA PHE A 349 -8.99 9.51 0.69
C PHE A 349 -9.74 10.55 1.53
N CYS A 350 -9.04 11.52 2.12
CA CYS A 350 -9.65 12.57 2.93
C CYS A 350 -10.59 13.46 2.12
N LEU A 351 -10.25 13.76 0.87
CA LEU A 351 -11.12 14.49 -0.07
C LEU A 351 -12.44 13.76 -0.30
N PHE A 352 -12.39 12.45 -0.56
CA PHE A 352 -13.60 11.66 -0.79
C PHE A 352 -14.41 11.46 0.50
N ILE A 353 -13.77 11.38 1.66
CA ILE A 353 -14.47 11.37 2.94
C ILE A 353 -15.24 12.69 3.13
N PHE A 354 -14.61 13.82 2.82
CA PHE A 354 -15.24 15.14 2.91
C PHE A 354 -16.39 15.33 1.91
N ILE A 355 -16.19 14.99 0.63
CA ILE A 355 -17.17 15.27 -0.43
C ILE A 355 -18.34 14.29 -0.42
N TYR A 356 -18.10 13.01 -0.15
CA TYR A 356 -19.12 11.96 -0.30
C TYR A 356 -19.49 11.28 1.01
N GLU A 357 -18.53 10.79 1.79
CA GLU A 357 -18.85 9.96 2.96
C GLU A 357 -19.50 10.77 4.09
N SER A 358 -18.98 11.95 4.43
CA SER A 358 -19.54 12.78 5.49
C SER A 358 -20.94 13.31 5.17
N PRO A 359 -21.21 13.87 3.96
CA PRO A 359 -22.56 14.31 3.59
C PRO A 359 -23.58 13.17 3.49
N SER A 360 -23.11 11.93 3.26
CA SER A 360 -24.01 10.77 3.12
C SER A 360 -24.86 10.47 4.36
N LEU A 361 -24.41 10.90 5.53
CA LEU A 361 -25.17 10.78 6.78
C LEU A 361 -26.47 11.60 6.78
N GLY A 362 -26.52 12.67 5.99
CA GLY A 362 -27.70 13.54 5.84
C GLY A 362 -28.54 13.22 4.60
N TRP A 363 -28.16 12.24 3.78
CA TRP A 363 -28.93 11.87 2.60
C TRP A 363 -30.22 11.15 2.98
N ASN A 364 -31.19 11.15 2.07
CA ASN A 364 -32.43 10.41 2.26
C ASN A 364 -32.12 8.91 2.47
N GLN A 365 -32.45 8.38 3.66
CA GLN A 365 -32.18 7.00 4.06
C GLN A 365 -32.91 5.97 3.19
N LEU A 366 -34.02 6.36 2.57
CA LEU A 366 -34.81 5.50 1.67
C LEU A 366 -34.15 5.35 0.29
N SER A 367 -33.29 6.30 -0.11
CA SER A 367 -32.59 6.22 -1.40
C SER A 367 -31.70 4.99 -1.47
N TYR A 368 -31.74 4.29 -2.61
CA TYR A 368 -30.90 3.12 -2.89
C TYR A 368 -29.39 3.42 -2.92
N TYR A 369 -29.01 4.70 -2.98
CA TYR A 369 -27.63 5.16 -3.04
C TYR A 369 -27.11 5.69 -1.70
N THR A 370 -27.92 5.63 -0.65
CA THR A 370 -27.53 6.08 0.70
C THR A 370 -27.13 4.85 1.52
N PRO A 371 -25.91 4.83 2.09
CA PRO A 371 -25.52 3.75 2.98
C PRO A 371 -26.33 3.84 4.28
N ASN A 372 -26.81 2.71 4.77
CA ASN A 372 -27.55 2.62 6.04
C ASN A 372 -27.20 1.32 6.77
N ILE A 373 -27.78 1.07 7.95
CA ILE A 373 -27.45 -0.11 8.77
C ILE A 373 -27.77 -1.43 8.04
N ASP A 374 -28.85 -1.46 7.26
CA ASP A 374 -29.24 -2.65 6.50
C ASP A 374 -28.42 -2.80 5.22
N ARG A 375 -27.91 -1.68 4.70
CA ARG A 375 -27.14 -1.54 3.46
C ARG A 375 -25.86 -0.78 3.75
N PRO A 376 -24.90 -1.40 4.48
CA PRO A 376 -23.71 -0.69 4.94
C PRO A 376 -22.92 -0.12 3.76
N ARG A 377 -22.89 -0.77 2.58
CA ARG A 377 -22.29 -0.24 1.35
C ARG A 377 -23.31 -0.13 0.22
N CYS A 378 -23.22 0.95 -0.56
CA CYS A 378 -24.14 1.26 -1.67
C CYS A 378 -23.96 0.33 -2.90
N TYR A 379 -22.86 -0.43 -2.94
CA TYR A 379 -22.60 -1.47 -3.91
C TYR A 379 -22.31 -2.78 -3.17
N TYR A 380 -23.26 -3.72 -3.19
CA TYR A 380 -23.02 -5.16 -3.34
C TYR A 380 -24.37 -5.89 -3.29
N LEU A 381 -24.62 -6.80 -4.24
CA LEU A 381 -24.92 -8.17 -3.84
C LEU A 381 -24.57 -9.17 -4.96
N PRO A 382 -23.71 -10.17 -4.68
CA PRO A 382 -23.65 -11.37 -5.49
C PRO A 382 -24.91 -12.15 -5.17
N VAL A 383 -25.65 -12.47 -6.23
CA VAL A 383 -26.95 -13.15 -6.22
C VAL A 383 -26.92 -14.53 -5.55
N PHE A 384 -25.74 -15.05 -5.20
CA PHE A 384 -25.54 -16.49 -5.08
C PHE A 384 -25.53 -17.09 -3.67
N SER A 385 -25.69 -16.30 -2.59
CA SER A 385 -25.80 -16.91 -1.24
C SER A 385 -26.42 -15.98 -0.18
N MET A 386 -27.70 -16.18 0.09
CA MET A 386 -28.42 -15.63 1.25
C MET A 386 -27.92 -16.20 2.59
N ASN A 387 -27.12 -17.27 2.59
CA ASN A 387 -26.63 -17.91 3.82
C ASN A 387 -25.72 -16.97 4.64
N TRP A 388 -25.16 -15.91 4.04
CA TRP A 388 -24.26 -14.96 4.69
C TRP A 388 -24.96 -13.88 5.53
N VAL A 389 -26.28 -13.96 5.65
CA VAL A 389 -27.04 -12.99 6.46
C VAL A 389 -26.57 -13.04 7.91
N ASN A 390 -26.39 -14.25 8.44
CA ASN A 390 -25.93 -14.48 9.82
C ASN A 390 -24.50 -15.05 9.88
N ASP A 391 -23.88 -15.35 8.74
CA ASP A 391 -22.54 -15.93 8.65
C ASP A 391 -21.53 -14.99 7.95
N LEU A 392 -20.28 -15.38 7.92
CA LEU A 392 -19.20 -14.73 7.18
C LEU A 392 -19.44 -14.85 5.67
N PRO A 393 -19.21 -13.78 4.88
CA PRO A 393 -19.20 -13.92 3.44
C PRO A 393 -18.08 -14.89 3.04
N GLN A 394 -18.35 -15.74 2.06
CA GLN A 394 -17.34 -16.67 1.57
C GLN A 394 -16.17 -15.88 0.97
N LEU A 395 -14.93 -16.26 1.30
CA LEU A 395 -13.72 -15.49 0.96
C LEU A 395 -13.60 -15.17 -0.54
N TRP A 396 -14.00 -16.12 -1.39
CA TRP A 396 -13.94 -15.98 -2.84
C TRP A 396 -14.89 -14.90 -3.39
N SER A 397 -15.85 -14.42 -2.60
CA SER A 397 -16.74 -13.34 -3.02
C SER A 397 -16.01 -12.02 -3.24
N MET A 398 -14.77 -11.88 -2.76
CA MET A 398 -13.95 -10.68 -2.99
C MET A 398 -13.50 -10.50 -4.44
N PHE A 399 -13.54 -11.57 -5.25
CA PHE A 399 -13.13 -11.54 -6.65
C PHE A 399 -14.29 -11.19 -7.59
N TYR A 400 -15.50 -11.01 -7.05
CA TYR A 400 -16.65 -10.66 -7.87
C TYR A 400 -16.65 -9.17 -8.24
N PRO A 401 -17.04 -8.85 -9.49
CA PRO A 401 -17.23 -7.47 -9.88
C PRO A 401 -18.38 -6.83 -9.10
N LEU A 402 -18.16 -5.57 -8.72
CA LEU A 402 -19.15 -4.72 -8.09
C LEU A 402 -20.23 -4.32 -9.11
N TYR A 403 -21.38 -4.98 -9.10
CA TYR A 403 -22.53 -4.54 -9.87
C TYR A 403 -23.35 -3.50 -9.11
N GLY A 404 -23.75 -2.45 -9.84
CA GLY A 404 -24.71 -1.47 -9.32
C GLY A 404 -26.10 -2.05 -9.18
N ARG A 405 -26.83 -1.59 -8.17
CA ARG A 405 -28.24 -1.95 -7.92
C ARG A 405 -29.15 -1.78 -9.14
N ARG A 406 -28.80 -0.88 -10.07
CA ARG A 406 -29.50 -0.65 -11.35
C ARG A 406 -29.55 -1.87 -12.29
N TYR A 407 -28.67 -2.84 -12.12
CA TYR A 407 -28.63 -4.05 -12.94
C TYR A 407 -29.47 -5.20 -12.36
N PHE A 408 -30.16 -4.95 -11.24
CA PHE A 408 -30.99 -5.94 -10.58
C PHE A 408 -32.45 -5.58 -10.73
N GLN A 409 -33.29 -6.59 -10.92
CA GLN A 409 -34.74 -6.45 -10.83
C GLN A 409 -35.15 -6.06 -9.41
N ILE A 410 -36.28 -5.37 -9.30
CA ILE A 410 -36.84 -4.88 -8.04
C ILE A 410 -37.10 -6.05 -7.07
N GLN A 411 -37.52 -7.22 -7.58
CA GLN A 411 -37.74 -8.44 -6.79
C GLN A 411 -36.46 -8.89 -6.06
N ASN A 412 -35.33 -8.94 -6.77
CA ASN A 412 -34.03 -9.29 -6.20
C ASN A 412 -33.58 -8.29 -5.13
N LEU A 413 -33.91 -7.00 -5.32
CA LEU A 413 -33.60 -5.96 -4.35
C LEU A 413 -34.52 -6.00 -3.12
N ALA A 414 -35.78 -6.44 -3.26
CA ALA A 414 -36.72 -6.57 -2.15
C ALA A 414 -36.25 -7.63 -1.12
N LEU A 415 -35.76 -8.76 -1.64
CA LEU A 415 -35.12 -9.83 -0.86
C LEU A 415 -33.89 -9.33 -0.09
N VAL A 416 -33.05 -8.55 -0.75
CA VAL A 416 -31.82 -7.98 -0.20
C VAL A 416 -32.10 -6.93 0.88
N ASP A 417 -33.01 -6.01 0.59
CA ASP A 417 -33.32 -4.88 1.46
C ASP A 417 -34.29 -5.29 2.59
N ARG A 418 -34.66 -6.58 2.68
CA ARG A 418 -35.64 -7.13 3.62
C ARG A 418 -36.96 -6.36 3.59
N ASN A 419 -37.34 -5.89 2.41
CA ASN A 419 -38.60 -5.20 2.20
C ASN A 419 -39.71 -6.24 2.03
N PHE A 420 -40.04 -6.91 3.15
CA PHE A 420 -41.03 -7.99 3.20
C PHE A 420 -42.39 -7.62 2.61
N PRO A 421 -42.93 -6.39 2.78
CA PRO A 421 -44.17 -6.00 2.12
C PRO A 421 -44.08 -6.07 0.59
N LEU A 422 -42.98 -5.55 0.04
CA LEU A 422 -42.77 -5.50 -1.41
C LEU A 422 -42.44 -6.90 -1.96
N LEU A 423 -41.72 -7.72 -1.20
CA LEU A 423 -41.46 -9.12 -1.54
C LEU A 423 -42.72 -9.98 -1.52
N ASN A 424 -43.56 -9.86 -0.49
CA ASN A 424 -44.79 -10.61 -0.37
C ASN A 424 -45.77 -10.26 -1.50
N ASN A 425 -45.90 -8.98 -1.85
CA ASN A 425 -46.69 -8.57 -3.00
C ASN A 425 -46.23 -9.22 -4.32
N PHE A 426 -44.91 -9.41 -4.51
CA PHE A 426 -44.40 -10.09 -5.71
C PHE A 426 -44.65 -11.60 -5.68
N LEU A 427 -44.46 -12.24 -4.52
CA LEU A 427 -44.75 -13.67 -4.35
C LEU A 427 -46.24 -13.96 -4.57
N ASP A 428 -47.12 -13.09 -4.11
CA ASP A 428 -48.56 -13.22 -4.32
C ASP A 428 -48.94 -13.07 -5.81
N ILE A 429 -48.27 -12.18 -6.55
CA ILE A 429 -48.46 -12.03 -8.01
C ILE A 429 -47.97 -13.29 -8.75
N GLU A 430 -46.77 -13.80 -8.45
CA GLU A 430 -46.25 -15.03 -9.09
C GLU A 430 -47.11 -16.25 -8.76
N LEU A 431 -47.62 -16.36 -7.53
CA LEU A 431 -48.52 -17.44 -7.12
C LEU A 431 -49.87 -17.36 -7.84
N GLN A 432 -50.36 -16.15 -8.16
CA GLN A 432 -51.56 -15.95 -8.96
C GLN A 432 -51.35 -16.25 -10.45
N GLU A 433 -50.16 -16.01 -11.00
CA GLU A 433 -49.83 -16.33 -12.40
C GLU A 433 -49.62 -17.83 -12.65
N LEU A 434 -49.32 -18.61 -11.60
CA LEU A 434 -49.14 -20.07 -11.66
C LEU A 434 -50.43 -20.88 -11.45
N GLN A 435 -51.52 -20.23 -11.01
CA GLN A 435 -52.86 -20.81 -10.85
C GLN A 435 -53.71 -20.56 -12.09
#